data_AF-A0A432EY09-F1
#
_entry.id   AF-A0A432EY09-F1
#
_cell.length_a   1.000
_cell.length_b   1.000
_cell.length_c   1.000
_cell.angle_alpha   90.00
_cell.angle_beta   90.00
_cell.angle_gamma   90.00
#
_symmetry.space_group_name_H-M   'P 1'
#
loop_
_entity.id
_entity.type
_entity.pdbx_description
1 polymer ?
#
loop_
_entity_poly.entity_id
_entity_poly.type
_entity_poly.pdbx_seq_one_letter_code
_entity_poly.pdbx_strand_id
1 'polypeptide(L)'
;MGSPVIAEAPKTQGEQPWKPQYRDQGWAGMRDWLGTPLRHRLVKDSGFLSFEDARTFARSLGLTSGKEWEAYCRSGARPRDIPGSPDSLYRDQGWAGIKDWLGAPPRYRFRTFEDARSYVWTLGIKSQAEWSKYCKSGGRPSDIPATPRGVYRHRGWADWGDWLGTGYVSVSKQNFWSYEDAKDFVWTLGIKTTREWLRYAKSAKRPAYIPISPHMVYKDKGWAGVGDWLGTGIIAHQNREWAPFKEARAFVRSLNLTVGWRESHYRPGCSRRGINLIVVWREYCKSGERPVNIPTDPARIYRDKGWADMRDWLGK
;
A
#
# COMPACT_ATOMS: atom_id res chain seq x y z
N MET A 1 -45.03 -50.79 -47.73
CA MET A 1 -43.96 -50.30 -46.85
C MET A 1 -44.33 -48.90 -46.41
N GLY A 2 -44.91 -48.76 -45.22
CA GLY A 2 -45.31 -47.46 -44.67
C GLY A 2 -44.21 -46.92 -43.77
N SER A 3 -43.62 -45.79 -44.13
CA SER A 3 -42.70 -45.05 -43.27
C SER A 3 -43.48 -44.49 -42.06
N PRO A 4 -42.92 -44.56 -40.83
CA PRO A 4 -43.60 -43.99 -39.68
C PRO A 4 -43.58 -42.45 -39.77
N VAL A 5 -44.75 -41.87 -39.62
CA VAL A 5 -44.98 -40.42 -39.51
C VAL A 5 -44.30 -39.91 -38.24
N ILE A 6 -43.27 -39.09 -38.40
CA ILE A 6 -42.71 -38.31 -37.29
C ILE A 6 -43.71 -37.20 -37.01
N ALA A 7 -44.37 -37.26 -35.86
CA ALA A 7 -45.27 -36.20 -35.40
C ALA A 7 -44.47 -34.90 -35.21
N GLU A 8 -44.87 -33.84 -35.90
CA GLU A 8 -44.37 -32.49 -35.66
C GLU A 8 -44.79 -32.02 -34.26
N ALA A 9 -43.82 -31.73 -33.40
CA ALA A 9 -44.07 -31.10 -32.11
C ALA A 9 -44.43 -29.61 -32.30
N PRO A 10 -45.44 -29.07 -31.59
CA PRO A 10 -45.88 -27.69 -31.75
C PRO A 10 -44.81 -26.70 -31.26
N LYS A 11 -44.42 -25.79 -32.15
CA LYS A 11 -43.60 -24.62 -31.83
C LYS A 11 -44.48 -23.52 -31.19
N THR A 12 -44.74 -23.61 -29.89
CA THR A 12 -45.25 -22.48 -29.11
C THR A 12 -44.10 -21.86 -28.32
N GLN A 13 -43.78 -20.60 -28.63
CA GLN A 13 -42.86 -19.79 -27.83
C GLN A 13 -43.47 -19.57 -26.44
N GLY A 14 -42.91 -20.22 -25.41
CA GLY A 14 -43.15 -19.84 -24.02
C GLY A 14 -43.36 -20.98 -23.01
N GLU A 15 -43.51 -22.24 -23.43
CA GLU A 15 -43.74 -23.33 -22.47
C GLU A 15 -42.44 -24.03 -22.08
N GLN A 16 -42.08 -23.88 -20.79
CA GLN A 16 -40.90 -24.50 -20.19
C GLN A 16 -41.18 -25.99 -19.90
N PRO A 17 -40.56 -26.94 -20.61
CA PRO A 17 -40.92 -28.36 -20.60
C PRO A 17 -40.53 -29.11 -19.31
N TRP A 18 -39.74 -28.50 -18.42
CA TRP A 18 -39.38 -29.10 -17.12
C TRP A 18 -40.45 -28.89 -16.04
N LYS A 19 -41.59 -28.27 -16.39
CA LYS A 19 -42.74 -28.20 -15.48
C LYS A 19 -43.31 -29.62 -15.24
N PRO A 20 -43.77 -29.94 -14.01
CA PRO A 20 -44.27 -31.28 -13.65
C PRO A 20 -45.34 -31.85 -14.60
N GLN A 21 -46.09 -30.97 -15.27
CA GLN A 21 -47.16 -31.30 -16.21
C GLN A 21 -46.72 -32.06 -17.49
N TYR A 22 -45.44 -31.99 -17.87
CA TYR A 22 -44.92 -32.69 -19.07
C TYR A 22 -44.17 -33.99 -18.74
N ARG A 23 -44.08 -34.35 -17.46
CA ARG A 23 -43.36 -35.56 -17.01
C ARG A 23 -43.98 -36.84 -17.57
N ASP A 24 -45.30 -36.84 -17.77
CA ASP A 24 -46.05 -37.96 -18.34
C ASP A 24 -46.25 -37.84 -19.87
N GLN A 25 -45.74 -36.76 -20.50
CA GLN A 25 -45.90 -36.45 -21.92
C GLN A 25 -44.63 -36.74 -22.75
N GLY A 26 -43.75 -37.62 -22.26
CA GLY A 26 -42.56 -38.06 -23.01
C GLY A 26 -41.31 -37.20 -22.84
N TRP A 27 -41.22 -36.38 -21.79
CA TRP A 27 -40.02 -35.61 -21.49
C TRP A 27 -38.82 -36.54 -21.16
N ALA A 28 -37.86 -36.63 -22.07
CA ALA A 28 -36.69 -37.53 -21.96
C ALA A 28 -35.44 -36.88 -21.33
N GLY A 29 -35.52 -35.60 -20.94
CA GLY A 29 -34.42 -34.85 -20.31
C GLY A 29 -33.92 -33.67 -21.13
N MET A 30 -32.95 -32.92 -20.62
CA MET A 30 -32.52 -31.65 -21.24
C MET A 30 -31.78 -31.87 -22.57
N ARG A 31 -31.09 -33.00 -22.72
CA ARG A 31 -30.37 -33.38 -23.96
C ARG A 31 -31.29 -33.54 -25.18
N ASP A 32 -32.50 -34.08 -24.95
CA ASP A 32 -33.55 -34.25 -25.95
C ASP A 32 -34.15 -32.89 -26.35
N TRP A 33 -34.45 -32.05 -25.35
CA TRP A 33 -34.99 -30.71 -25.57
C TRP A 33 -34.03 -29.76 -26.31
N LEU A 34 -32.73 -29.86 -26.02
CA LEU A 34 -31.69 -29.05 -26.70
C LEU A 34 -31.35 -29.57 -28.11
N GLY A 35 -31.96 -30.67 -28.58
CA GLY A 35 -31.79 -31.20 -29.94
C GLY A 35 -30.40 -31.76 -30.25
N THR A 36 -29.67 -32.24 -29.23
CA THR A 36 -28.28 -32.70 -29.39
C THR A 36 -28.20 -34.16 -29.87
N PRO A 37 -27.62 -34.47 -31.05
CA PRO A 37 -27.52 -35.85 -31.54
C PRO A 37 -26.46 -36.66 -30.78
N LEU A 38 -26.73 -37.95 -30.55
CA LEU A 38 -25.79 -38.92 -30.01
C LEU A 38 -24.58 -39.08 -30.97
N ARG A 39 -23.47 -38.38 -30.71
CA ARG A 39 -22.16 -38.73 -31.28
C ARG A 39 -21.23 -39.26 -30.20
N HIS A 40 -20.80 -40.50 -30.41
CA HIS A 40 -19.83 -41.25 -29.62
C HIS A 40 -18.52 -40.45 -29.44
N ARG A 41 -18.05 -40.26 -28.19
CA ARG A 41 -16.90 -40.99 -27.60
C ARG A 41 -16.32 -40.27 -26.36
N LEU A 42 -16.50 -40.95 -25.22
CA LEU A 42 -15.70 -40.97 -23.97
C LEU A 42 -15.44 -39.66 -23.19
N VAL A 43 -16.26 -39.44 -22.15
CA VAL A 43 -15.78 -39.06 -20.81
C VAL A 43 -16.64 -39.80 -19.78
N LYS A 44 -16.02 -40.37 -18.73
CA LYS A 44 -16.66 -41.12 -17.64
C LYS A 44 -18.03 -40.55 -17.26
N ASP A 45 -19.06 -41.40 -17.32
CA ASP A 45 -20.47 -41.11 -17.05
C ASP A 45 -20.67 -40.47 -15.66
N SER A 46 -20.62 -39.15 -15.60
CA SER A 46 -21.06 -38.39 -14.43
C SER A 46 -22.57 -38.17 -14.43
N GLY A 47 -23.28 -38.55 -15.50
CA GLY A 47 -24.71 -38.33 -15.67
C GLY A 47 -25.10 -36.85 -15.87
N PHE A 48 -24.14 -35.92 -15.92
CA PHE A 48 -24.37 -34.48 -16.03
C PHE A 48 -24.13 -33.94 -17.45
N LEU A 49 -24.71 -32.78 -17.77
CA LEU A 49 -24.48 -32.02 -19.00
C LEU A 49 -23.08 -31.40 -19.06
N SER A 50 -22.65 -30.99 -20.25
CA SER A 50 -21.43 -30.17 -20.42
C SER A 50 -21.59 -28.82 -19.72
N PHE A 51 -20.48 -28.15 -19.41
CA PHE A 51 -20.51 -26.84 -18.76
C PHE A 51 -21.36 -25.82 -19.55
N GLU A 52 -21.19 -25.73 -20.87
CA GLU A 52 -21.89 -24.74 -21.69
C GLU A 52 -23.38 -25.05 -21.83
N ASP A 53 -23.77 -26.33 -21.96
CA ASP A 53 -25.18 -26.71 -22.05
C ASP A 53 -25.90 -26.48 -20.72
N ALA A 54 -25.27 -26.88 -19.62
CA ALA A 54 -25.81 -26.69 -18.28
C ALA A 54 -25.88 -25.20 -17.89
N ARG A 55 -24.92 -24.38 -18.34
CA ARG A 55 -24.92 -22.92 -18.17
C ARG A 55 -26.01 -22.25 -18.99
N THR A 56 -26.24 -22.71 -20.22
CA THR A 56 -27.34 -22.22 -21.07
C THR A 56 -28.68 -22.51 -20.41
N PHE A 57 -28.87 -23.70 -19.86
CA PHE A 57 -30.04 -24.02 -19.06
C PHE A 57 -30.18 -23.13 -17.83
N ALA A 58 -29.12 -22.99 -17.02
CA ALA A 58 -29.17 -22.18 -15.80
C ALA A 58 -29.55 -20.72 -16.08
N ARG A 59 -29.11 -20.17 -17.22
CA ARG A 59 -29.48 -18.82 -17.70
C ARG A 59 -30.92 -18.72 -18.16
N SER A 60 -31.47 -19.78 -18.76
CA SER A 60 -32.87 -19.82 -19.20
C SER A 60 -33.87 -19.71 -18.04
N LEU A 61 -33.45 -20.06 -16.82
CA LEU A 61 -34.26 -19.96 -15.61
C LEU A 61 -34.45 -18.52 -15.11
N GLY A 62 -33.62 -17.58 -15.56
CA GLY A 62 -33.70 -16.17 -15.15
C GLY A 62 -33.38 -15.91 -13.67
N LEU A 63 -32.73 -16.84 -12.98
CA LEU A 63 -32.33 -16.67 -11.58
C LEU A 63 -31.15 -15.69 -11.50
N THR A 64 -31.10 -14.86 -10.47
CA THR A 64 -30.09 -13.78 -10.35
C THR A 64 -29.15 -13.94 -9.16
N SER A 65 -29.46 -14.86 -8.25
CA SER A 65 -28.70 -15.07 -7.02
C SER A 65 -28.45 -16.54 -6.71
N GLY A 66 -27.35 -16.82 -6.01
CA GLY A 66 -27.07 -18.18 -5.53
C GLY A 66 -28.14 -18.72 -4.58
N LYS A 67 -28.82 -17.85 -3.82
CA LYS A 67 -29.95 -18.24 -2.95
C LYS A 67 -31.13 -18.75 -3.76
N GLU A 68 -31.46 -18.10 -4.86
CA GLU A 68 -32.49 -18.56 -5.79
C GLU A 68 -32.10 -19.89 -6.44
N TRP A 69 -30.84 -20.06 -6.85
CA TRP A 69 -30.34 -21.33 -7.38
C TRP A 69 -30.45 -22.47 -6.37
N GLU A 70 -30.06 -22.22 -5.11
CA GLU A 70 -30.19 -23.21 -4.05
C GLU A 70 -31.65 -23.56 -3.76
N ALA A 71 -32.56 -22.57 -3.72
CA ALA A 71 -33.99 -22.81 -3.55
C ALA A 71 -34.57 -23.63 -4.70
N TYR A 72 -34.16 -23.34 -5.94
CA TYR A 72 -34.50 -24.13 -7.12
C TYR A 72 -33.99 -25.57 -7.04
N CYS A 73 -32.75 -25.77 -6.57
CA CYS A 73 -32.20 -27.11 -6.37
C CYS A 73 -32.96 -27.92 -5.31
N ARG A 74 -33.47 -27.25 -4.26
CA ARG A 74 -34.23 -27.87 -3.16
C ARG A 74 -35.70 -28.15 -3.51
N SER A 75 -36.27 -27.46 -4.51
CA SER A 75 -37.68 -27.64 -4.90
C SER A 75 -37.97 -28.98 -5.58
N GLY A 76 -36.93 -29.72 -5.97
CA GLY A 76 -37.06 -30.98 -6.71
C GLY A 76 -37.35 -30.80 -8.21
N ALA A 77 -37.49 -29.56 -8.69
CA ALA A 77 -37.72 -29.25 -10.10
C ALA A 77 -36.43 -29.25 -10.95
N ARG A 78 -35.25 -29.47 -10.32
CA ARG A 78 -33.95 -29.53 -11.00
C ARG A 78 -33.83 -30.84 -11.80
N PRO A 79 -33.54 -30.78 -13.11
CA PRO A 79 -33.22 -31.95 -13.91
C PRO A 79 -32.05 -32.75 -13.34
N ARG A 80 -32.09 -34.09 -13.48
CA ARG A 80 -31.05 -34.98 -12.93
C ARG A 80 -29.67 -34.76 -13.56
N ASP A 81 -29.65 -34.32 -14.80
CA ASP A 81 -28.47 -34.02 -15.61
C ASP A 81 -27.89 -32.62 -15.38
N ILE A 82 -28.49 -31.81 -14.51
CA ILE A 82 -27.97 -30.51 -14.08
C ILE A 82 -27.42 -30.63 -12.66
N PRO A 83 -26.14 -30.32 -12.40
CA PRO A 83 -25.59 -30.45 -11.04
C PRO A 83 -26.20 -29.44 -10.07
N GLY A 84 -26.49 -29.87 -8.84
CA GLY A 84 -26.88 -28.95 -7.76
C GLY A 84 -25.74 -28.04 -7.30
N SER A 85 -24.50 -28.54 -7.40
CA SER A 85 -23.26 -27.84 -7.04
C SER A 85 -22.35 -27.69 -8.27
N PRO A 86 -22.67 -26.76 -9.18
CA PRO A 86 -21.90 -26.57 -10.42
C PRO A 86 -20.46 -26.07 -10.16
N ASP A 87 -20.20 -25.41 -9.03
CA ASP A 87 -18.87 -24.94 -8.60
C ASP A 87 -17.87 -26.08 -8.44
N SER A 88 -18.34 -27.24 -7.97
CA SER A 88 -17.50 -28.39 -7.70
C SER A 88 -17.28 -29.24 -8.95
N LEU A 89 -18.31 -29.37 -9.79
CA LEU A 89 -18.24 -30.18 -11.01
C LEU A 89 -17.51 -29.47 -12.16
N TYR A 90 -17.72 -28.17 -12.32
CA TYR A 90 -17.18 -27.39 -13.44
C TYR A 90 -16.02 -26.48 -13.06
N ARG A 91 -15.42 -26.70 -11.88
CA ARG A 91 -14.27 -25.93 -11.37
C ARG A 91 -13.20 -25.67 -12.43
N ASP A 92 -12.81 -26.72 -13.14
CA ASP A 92 -11.75 -26.69 -14.15
C ASP A 92 -12.29 -26.59 -15.60
N GLN A 93 -13.61 -26.40 -15.74
CA GLN A 93 -14.32 -26.36 -17.03
C GLN A 93 -14.85 -24.95 -17.37
N GLY A 94 -14.32 -23.91 -16.73
CA GLY A 94 -14.71 -22.51 -17.00
C GLY A 94 -15.60 -21.87 -15.93
N TRP A 95 -15.77 -22.50 -14.76
CA TRP A 95 -16.52 -21.91 -13.65
C TRP A 95 -15.93 -20.57 -13.17
N ALA A 96 -16.67 -19.48 -13.38
CA ALA A 96 -16.32 -18.13 -12.94
C ALA A 96 -17.17 -17.63 -11.75
N GLY A 97 -17.90 -18.54 -11.10
CA GLY A 97 -18.78 -18.25 -9.97
C GLY A 97 -20.27 -18.23 -10.32
N ILE A 98 -21.10 -18.30 -9.28
CA ILE A 98 -22.56 -18.51 -9.42
C ILE A 98 -23.26 -17.39 -10.20
N LYS A 99 -22.76 -16.16 -10.17
CA LYS A 99 -23.35 -15.05 -10.94
C LYS A 99 -23.10 -15.19 -12.44
N ASP A 100 -21.91 -15.64 -12.83
CA ASP A 100 -21.61 -15.91 -14.25
C ASP A 100 -22.45 -17.08 -14.77
N TRP A 101 -22.52 -18.15 -13.95
CA TRP A 101 -23.32 -19.34 -14.21
C TRP A 101 -24.78 -19.01 -14.50
N LEU A 102 -25.39 -18.17 -13.67
CA LEU A 102 -26.78 -17.74 -13.82
C LEU A 102 -26.97 -16.63 -14.87
N GLY A 103 -25.89 -16.04 -15.39
CA GLY A 103 -25.98 -14.88 -16.28
C GLY A 103 -26.49 -13.61 -15.58
N ALA A 104 -26.35 -13.53 -14.26
CA ALA A 104 -26.78 -12.39 -13.48
C ALA A 104 -25.94 -11.15 -13.85
N PRO A 105 -26.55 -9.99 -14.13
CA PRO A 105 -25.80 -8.79 -14.48
C PRO A 105 -24.86 -8.40 -13.32
N PRO A 106 -23.67 -7.86 -13.63
CA PRO A 106 -22.75 -7.41 -12.60
C PRO A 106 -23.44 -6.36 -11.73
N ARG A 107 -23.20 -6.44 -10.41
CA ARG A 107 -23.86 -5.60 -9.39
C ARG A 107 -23.65 -4.10 -9.64
N TYR A 108 -22.58 -3.75 -10.35
CA TYR A 108 -22.25 -2.40 -10.77
C TYR A 108 -21.75 -2.43 -12.21
N ARG A 109 -22.30 -1.56 -13.06
CA ARG A 109 -21.72 -1.21 -14.36
C ARG A 109 -20.88 0.04 -14.15
N PHE A 110 -19.58 -0.16 -13.92
CA PHE A 110 -18.64 0.96 -13.83
C PHE A 110 -18.37 1.56 -15.21
N ARG A 111 -18.18 2.88 -15.26
CA ARG A 111 -17.77 3.56 -16.50
C ARG A 111 -16.42 3.08 -17.00
N THR A 112 -16.02 3.52 -18.18
CA THR A 112 -14.63 3.39 -18.63
C THR A 112 -13.69 4.10 -17.65
N PHE A 113 -12.42 3.71 -17.65
CA PHE A 113 -11.45 4.33 -16.76
C PHE A 113 -11.29 5.82 -17.07
N GLU A 114 -11.28 6.16 -18.35
CA GLU A 114 -11.11 7.51 -18.87
C GLU A 114 -12.27 8.43 -18.43
N ASP A 115 -13.52 7.96 -18.58
CA ASP A 115 -14.70 8.72 -18.14
C ASP A 115 -14.74 8.87 -16.62
N ALA A 116 -14.42 7.79 -15.90
CA ALA A 116 -14.43 7.79 -14.45
C ALA A 116 -13.34 8.71 -13.89
N ARG A 117 -12.13 8.68 -14.46
CA ARG A 117 -11.02 9.55 -14.12
C ARG A 117 -11.36 11.02 -14.39
N SER A 118 -11.94 11.31 -15.55
CA SER A 118 -12.32 12.68 -15.93
C SER A 118 -13.34 13.25 -14.93
N TYR A 119 -14.31 12.44 -14.51
CA TYR A 119 -15.24 12.82 -13.44
C TYR A 119 -14.54 13.06 -12.10
N VAL A 120 -13.60 12.20 -11.70
CA VAL A 120 -12.88 12.40 -10.43
C VAL A 120 -12.04 13.68 -10.44
N TRP A 121 -11.49 14.06 -11.59
CA TRP A 121 -10.73 15.31 -11.73
C TRP A 121 -11.61 16.55 -11.52
N THR A 122 -12.89 16.53 -11.91
CA THR A 122 -13.80 17.68 -11.69
C THR A 122 -14.12 17.89 -10.22
N LEU A 123 -14.00 16.85 -9.37
CA LEU A 123 -14.25 16.94 -7.93
C LEU A 123 -13.14 17.67 -7.18
N GLY A 124 -11.95 17.85 -7.78
CA GLY A 124 -10.84 18.57 -7.17
C GLY A 124 -10.23 17.90 -5.93
N ILE A 125 -10.56 16.62 -5.66
CA ILE A 125 -10.07 15.85 -4.51
C ILE A 125 -8.57 15.61 -4.66
N LYS A 126 -7.77 15.96 -3.64
CA LYS A 126 -6.29 15.93 -3.73
C LYS A 126 -5.64 14.79 -2.97
N SER A 127 -6.39 14.05 -2.16
CA SER A 127 -5.83 12.96 -1.36
C SER A 127 -6.69 11.70 -1.35
N GLN A 128 -6.06 10.54 -1.16
CA GLN A 128 -6.76 9.28 -0.96
C GLN A 128 -7.68 9.33 0.28
N ALA A 129 -7.28 10.08 1.31
CA ALA A 129 -8.09 10.26 2.51
C ALA A 129 -9.38 11.04 2.22
N GLU A 130 -9.29 12.13 1.47
CA GLU A 130 -10.47 12.88 1.00
C GLU A 130 -11.34 12.02 0.07
N TRP A 131 -10.73 11.28 -0.85
CA TRP A 131 -11.46 10.34 -1.72
C TRP A 131 -12.25 9.31 -0.90
N SER A 132 -11.62 8.74 0.14
CA SER A 132 -12.30 7.81 1.02
C SER A 132 -13.44 8.44 1.80
N LYS A 133 -13.32 9.72 2.21
CA LYS A 133 -14.41 10.45 2.88
C LYS A 133 -15.56 10.71 1.91
N TYR A 134 -15.26 11.17 0.69
CA TYR A 134 -16.25 11.37 -0.37
C TYR A 134 -16.99 10.08 -0.74
N CYS A 135 -16.29 8.94 -0.79
CA CYS A 135 -16.93 7.64 -1.03
C CYS A 135 -17.90 7.24 0.09
N LYS A 136 -17.64 7.66 1.34
CA LYS A 136 -18.45 7.35 2.51
C LYS A 136 -19.61 8.33 2.72
N SER A 137 -19.54 9.53 2.17
CA SER A 137 -20.60 10.54 2.29
C SER A 137 -21.84 10.24 1.45
N GLY A 138 -21.80 9.20 0.60
CA GLY A 138 -22.91 8.84 -0.28
C GLY A 138 -23.02 9.71 -1.55
N GLY A 139 -22.19 10.75 -1.69
CA GLY A 139 -22.17 11.61 -2.87
C GLY A 139 -21.50 11.01 -4.12
N ARG A 140 -20.91 9.81 -3.99
CA ARG A 140 -20.25 9.10 -5.08
C ARG A 140 -21.28 8.38 -5.97
N PRO A 141 -21.29 8.62 -7.29
CA PRO A 141 -22.10 7.86 -8.23
C PRO A 141 -21.88 6.34 -8.15
N SER A 142 -22.93 5.56 -8.36
CA SER A 142 -22.89 4.09 -8.28
C SER A 142 -22.03 3.45 -9.38
N ASP A 143 -21.81 4.16 -10.49
CA ASP A 143 -21.00 3.80 -11.65
C ASP A 143 -19.52 4.24 -11.54
N ILE A 144 -19.12 4.83 -10.41
CA ILE A 144 -17.73 5.14 -10.07
C ILE A 144 -17.29 4.26 -8.91
N PRO A 145 -16.22 3.46 -9.05
CA PRO A 145 -15.82 2.55 -7.97
C PRO A 145 -15.18 3.30 -6.80
N ALA A 146 -15.51 2.90 -5.57
CA ALA A 146 -14.82 3.39 -4.37
C ALA A 146 -13.34 2.95 -4.33
N THR A 147 -13.05 1.78 -4.91
CA THR A 147 -11.71 1.19 -5.00
C THR A 147 -11.30 1.06 -6.47
N PRO A 148 -10.85 2.13 -7.11
CA PRO A 148 -10.58 2.16 -8.54
C PRO A 148 -9.46 1.21 -8.98
N ARG A 149 -8.42 1.01 -8.15
CA ARG A 149 -7.38 -0.01 -8.40
C ARG A 149 -7.96 -1.40 -8.63
N GLY A 150 -9.01 -1.79 -7.92
CA GLY A 150 -9.61 -3.12 -8.05
C GLY A 150 -10.37 -3.31 -9.36
N VAL A 151 -10.96 -2.24 -9.89
CA VAL A 151 -11.78 -2.27 -11.11
C VAL A 151 -10.95 -2.02 -12.36
N TYR A 152 -9.96 -1.12 -12.27
CA TYR A 152 -9.23 -0.61 -13.42
C TYR A 152 -7.77 -1.09 -13.52
N ARG A 153 -7.34 -2.04 -12.67
CA ARG A 153 -5.94 -2.54 -12.62
C ARG A 153 -5.33 -2.83 -14.00
N HIS A 154 -6.14 -3.39 -14.90
CA HIS A 154 -5.74 -3.81 -16.25
C HIS A 154 -6.48 -3.00 -17.33
N ARG A 155 -7.03 -1.85 -16.96
CA ARG A 155 -7.86 -0.97 -17.81
C ARG A 155 -7.45 0.48 -17.59
N GLY A 156 -6.15 0.77 -17.65
CA GLY A 156 -5.63 2.14 -17.57
C GLY A 156 -5.22 2.65 -16.19
N TRP A 157 -5.49 1.92 -15.10
CA TRP A 157 -5.04 2.36 -13.77
C TRP A 157 -3.51 2.43 -13.65
N ALA A 158 -2.97 3.63 -13.43
CA ALA A 158 -1.56 3.83 -13.10
C ALA A 158 -1.31 3.90 -11.59
N ASP A 159 -1.91 4.88 -10.91
CA ASP A 159 -1.89 5.08 -9.46
C ASP A 159 -2.89 6.16 -9.02
N TRP A 160 -2.84 6.49 -7.72
CA TRP A 160 -3.67 7.54 -7.13
C TRP A 160 -3.37 8.94 -7.66
N GLY A 161 -2.15 9.22 -8.13
CA GLY A 161 -1.79 10.53 -8.67
C GLY A 161 -2.51 10.81 -9.98
N ASP A 162 -2.53 9.81 -10.86
CA ASP A 162 -3.30 9.83 -12.11
C ASP A 162 -4.82 9.87 -11.83
N TRP A 163 -5.31 8.99 -10.96
CA TRP A 163 -6.74 8.93 -10.64
C TRP A 163 -7.30 10.24 -10.05
N LEU A 164 -6.57 10.87 -9.14
CA LEU A 164 -7.00 12.11 -8.47
C LEU A 164 -6.61 13.37 -9.24
N GLY A 165 -5.87 13.24 -10.34
CA GLY A 165 -5.45 14.39 -11.15
C GLY A 165 -4.48 15.31 -10.38
N THR A 166 -3.67 14.74 -9.50
CA THR A 166 -2.68 15.48 -8.71
C THR A 166 -1.29 15.43 -9.33
N GLY A 167 -1.06 14.52 -10.28
CA GLY A 167 0.27 14.25 -10.83
C GLY A 167 1.25 13.68 -9.79
N TYR A 168 0.76 13.27 -8.62
CA TYR A 168 1.59 12.73 -7.55
C TYR A 168 2.08 11.32 -7.89
N VAL A 169 3.35 11.21 -8.25
CA VAL A 169 4.00 9.91 -8.43
C VAL A 169 4.57 9.44 -7.09
N SER A 170 4.28 8.19 -6.70
CA SER A 170 4.88 7.58 -5.49
C SER A 170 6.40 7.72 -5.50
N VAL A 171 7.01 8.00 -4.34
CA VAL A 171 8.47 8.05 -4.15
C VAL A 171 9.14 6.79 -4.70
N SER A 172 8.52 5.63 -4.54
CA SER A 172 9.06 4.34 -5.04
C SER A 172 9.12 4.21 -6.56
N LYS A 173 8.39 5.05 -7.31
CA LYS A 173 8.38 5.07 -8.78
C LYS A 173 9.21 6.22 -9.36
N GLN A 174 9.75 7.10 -8.52
CA GLN A 174 10.55 8.24 -8.96
C GLN A 174 12.02 7.86 -9.11
N ASN A 175 12.65 8.28 -10.21
CA ASN A 175 14.08 8.12 -10.44
C ASN A 175 14.83 9.27 -9.76
N PHE A 176 15.37 9.01 -8.57
CA PHE A 176 16.24 9.94 -7.86
C PHE A 176 17.70 9.73 -8.25
N TRP A 177 18.51 10.78 -8.11
CA TRP A 177 19.96 10.69 -8.19
C TRP A 177 20.53 9.75 -7.12
N SER A 178 21.80 9.36 -7.27
CA SER A 178 22.54 8.67 -6.22
C SER A 178 22.58 9.54 -4.95
N TYR A 179 22.88 8.92 -3.80
CA TYR A 179 22.96 9.68 -2.56
C TYR A 179 24.07 10.75 -2.64
N GLU A 180 25.19 10.37 -3.25
CA GLU A 180 26.41 11.16 -3.43
C GLU A 180 26.14 12.35 -4.35
N ASP A 181 25.62 12.14 -5.56
CA ASP A 181 25.32 13.22 -6.50
C ASP A 181 24.29 14.19 -5.93
N ALA A 182 23.27 13.65 -5.26
CA ALA A 182 22.22 14.46 -4.66
C ALA A 182 22.75 15.28 -3.46
N LYS A 183 23.66 14.71 -2.67
CA LYS A 183 24.31 15.40 -1.56
C LYS A 183 25.21 16.54 -2.04
N ASP A 184 26.04 16.28 -3.06
CA ASP A 184 26.93 17.28 -3.64
C ASP A 184 26.12 18.49 -4.16
N PHE A 185 25.01 18.22 -4.85
CA PHE A 185 24.09 19.28 -5.26
C PHE A 185 23.53 20.06 -4.06
N VAL A 186 23.07 19.38 -3.01
CA VAL A 186 22.53 20.05 -1.82
C VAL A 186 23.58 20.91 -1.12
N TRP A 187 24.84 20.50 -1.12
CA TRP A 187 25.93 21.31 -0.58
C TRP A 187 26.12 22.62 -1.35
N THR A 188 25.94 22.64 -2.69
CA THR A 188 25.99 23.87 -3.48
C THR A 188 24.91 24.90 -3.11
N LEU A 189 23.79 24.46 -2.52
CA LEU A 189 22.69 25.34 -2.12
C LEU A 189 22.98 26.14 -0.85
N GLY A 190 24.01 25.75 -0.08
CA GLY A 190 24.38 26.41 1.17
C GLY A 190 23.32 26.31 2.29
N ILE A 191 22.36 25.38 2.19
CA ILE A 191 21.30 25.18 3.17
C ILE A 191 21.87 24.52 4.42
N LYS A 192 21.71 25.15 5.61
CA LYS A 192 22.31 24.66 6.85
C LYS A 192 21.31 24.09 7.84
N THR A 193 20.01 24.29 7.65
CA THR A 193 18.98 23.78 8.57
C THR A 193 17.95 22.91 7.88
N THR A 194 17.41 21.93 8.62
CA THR A 194 16.31 21.07 8.15
C THR A 194 15.07 21.90 7.76
N ARG A 195 14.83 23.02 8.44
CA ARG A 195 13.69 23.90 8.15
C ARG A 195 13.85 24.61 6.81
N GLU A 196 15.05 25.10 6.50
CA GLU A 196 15.37 25.68 5.20
C GLU A 196 15.30 24.62 4.11
N TRP A 197 15.83 23.42 4.37
CA TRP A 197 15.73 22.28 3.46
C TRP A 197 14.28 21.97 3.10
N LEU A 198 13.41 21.80 4.10
CA LEU A 198 11.99 21.51 3.86
C LEU A 198 11.28 22.61 3.07
N ARG A 199 11.68 23.86 3.25
CA ARG A 199 11.13 24.99 2.49
C ARG A 199 11.59 24.95 1.03
N TYR A 200 12.88 24.76 0.80
CA TYR A 200 13.45 24.61 -0.54
C TYR A 200 12.86 23.40 -1.26
N ALA A 201 12.82 22.25 -0.60
CA ALA A 201 12.38 20.99 -1.17
C ALA A 201 10.90 20.98 -1.59
N LYS A 202 10.05 21.76 -0.90
CA LYS A 202 8.64 21.96 -1.27
C LYS A 202 8.42 23.00 -2.37
N SER A 203 9.45 23.77 -2.71
CA SER A 203 9.34 24.81 -3.74
C SER A 203 9.50 24.22 -5.15
N ALA A 204 9.02 24.95 -6.16
CA ALA A 204 9.22 24.60 -7.57
C ALA A 204 10.70 24.66 -8.01
N LYS A 205 11.61 25.18 -7.17
CA LYS A 205 13.05 25.26 -7.46
C LYS A 205 13.78 23.94 -7.20
N ARG A 206 13.15 22.97 -6.52
CA ARG A 206 13.74 21.65 -6.29
C ARG A 206 13.66 20.83 -7.59
N PRO A 207 14.79 20.31 -8.10
CA PRO A 207 14.75 19.39 -9.23
C PRO A 207 13.98 18.09 -8.88
N ALA A 208 13.28 17.51 -9.87
CA ALA A 208 12.45 16.33 -9.66
C ALA A 208 13.22 15.12 -9.12
N TYR A 209 14.49 14.97 -9.52
CA TYR A 209 15.41 13.89 -9.15
C TYR A 209 16.07 14.06 -7.76
N ILE A 210 15.77 15.13 -7.02
CA ILE A 210 16.20 15.31 -5.63
C ILE A 210 15.03 15.03 -4.70
N PRO A 211 15.06 14.06 -3.77
CA PRO A 211 13.90 13.75 -2.96
C PRO A 211 13.59 14.82 -1.90
N ILE A 212 12.31 15.02 -1.58
CA ILE A 212 11.90 15.91 -0.47
C ILE A 212 12.34 15.34 0.88
N SER A 213 12.19 14.03 1.04
CA SER A 213 12.49 13.28 2.26
C SER A 213 13.65 12.30 1.98
N PRO A 214 14.91 12.77 1.98
CA PRO A 214 16.06 11.96 1.56
C PRO A 214 16.27 10.72 2.45
N HIS A 215 15.99 10.83 3.76
CA HIS A 215 16.05 9.69 4.69
C HIS A 215 15.13 8.51 4.32
N MET A 216 14.07 8.73 3.54
CA MET A 216 13.19 7.65 3.06
C MET A 216 13.73 7.00 1.79
N VAL A 217 14.44 7.77 0.96
CA VAL A 217 14.95 7.31 -0.34
C VAL A 217 16.31 6.65 -0.20
N TYR A 218 17.16 7.19 0.67
CA TYR A 218 18.55 6.78 0.82
C TYR A 218 18.82 5.94 2.07
N LYS A 219 17.77 5.54 2.82
CA LYS A 219 17.88 4.79 4.08
C LYS A 219 18.89 3.63 3.98
N ASP A 220 18.78 2.85 2.92
CA ASP A 220 19.62 1.67 2.65
C ASP A 220 20.61 1.93 1.49
N LYS A 221 20.85 3.21 1.16
CA LYS A 221 21.72 3.68 0.07
C LYS A 221 22.74 4.72 0.57
N GLY A 222 23.29 4.51 1.77
CA GLY A 222 24.35 5.37 2.31
C GLY A 222 23.90 6.57 3.14
N TRP A 223 22.62 6.69 3.50
CA TRP A 223 22.13 7.80 4.33
C TRP A 223 22.87 7.90 5.68
N ALA A 224 23.73 8.92 5.81
CA ALA A 224 24.50 9.18 7.02
C ALA A 224 23.84 10.20 7.97
N GLY A 225 22.61 10.63 7.66
CA GLY A 225 21.84 11.57 8.46
C GLY A 225 21.78 12.98 7.85
N VAL A 226 20.94 13.82 8.46
CA VAL A 226 20.65 15.16 7.93
C VAL A 226 21.87 16.09 7.94
N GLY A 227 22.82 15.86 8.85
CA GLY A 227 24.03 16.68 8.91
C GLY A 227 25.01 16.42 7.76
N ASP A 228 25.13 15.16 7.32
CA ASP A 228 25.89 14.81 6.11
C ASP A 228 25.16 15.35 4.87
N TRP A 229 23.85 15.10 4.76
CA TRP A 229 23.03 15.60 3.66
C TRP A 229 23.11 17.13 3.45
N LEU A 230 23.08 17.91 4.53
CA LEU A 230 23.14 19.38 4.47
C LEU A 230 24.56 19.95 4.48
N GLY A 231 25.59 19.09 4.61
CA GLY A 231 26.98 19.56 4.66
C GLY A 231 27.25 20.44 5.89
N THR A 232 26.66 20.08 7.03
CA THR A 232 26.89 20.76 8.32
C THR A 232 27.89 20.01 9.19
N GLY A 233 28.21 18.75 8.85
CA GLY A 233 29.08 17.90 9.66
C GLY A 233 28.45 17.48 11.01
N ILE A 234 27.17 17.80 11.24
CA ILE A 234 26.49 17.48 12.50
C ILE A 234 26.12 15.98 12.51
N ILE A 235 26.86 15.20 13.29
CA ILE A 235 26.54 13.79 13.54
C ILE A 235 25.49 13.70 14.66
N ALA A 236 24.40 12.99 14.38
CA ALA A 236 23.34 12.71 15.35
C ALA A 236 23.92 11.99 16.57
N HIS A 237 23.45 12.33 17.77
CA HIS A 237 24.04 11.85 19.02
C HIS A 237 24.18 10.31 19.06
N GLN A 238 23.16 9.60 18.61
CA GLN A 238 23.10 8.13 18.58
C GLN A 238 24.07 7.49 17.59
N ASN A 239 24.56 8.24 16.59
CA ASN A 239 25.51 7.76 15.59
C ASN A 239 26.95 8.19 15.89
N ARG A 240 27.20 8.84 17.04
CA ARG A 240 28.55 9.26 17.42
C ARG A 240 29.31 8.08 18.00
N GLU A 241 30.49 7.85 17.44
CA GLU A 241 31.49 6.97 18.03
C GLU A 241 32.31 7.77 19.04
N TRP A 242 32.21 7.37 20.31
CA TRP A 242 32.92 8.03 21.41
C TRP A 242 34.29 7.39 21.59
N ALA A 243 35.31 8.21 21.83
CA ALA A 243 36.63 7.71 22.17
C ALA A 243 36.58 6.79 23.42
N PRO A 244 37.45 5.77 23.53
CA PRO A 244 37.59 4.98 24.75
C PRO A 244 37.80 5.88 25.96
N PHE A 245 37.19 5.54 27.11
CA PHE A 245 37.20 6.41 28.30
C PHE A 245 38.62 6.85 28.71
N LYS A 246 39.60 5.95 28.67
CA LYS A 246 40.98 6.25 29.04
C LYS A 246 41.62 7.30 28.12
N GLU A 247 41.42 7.18 26.81
CA GLU A 247 41.92 8.13 25.82
C GLU A 247 41.21 9.49 25.95
N ALA A 248 39.88 9.46 26.06
CA ALA A 248 39.08 10.66 26.21
C ALA A 248 39.46 11.43 27.49
N ARG A 249 39.68 10.71 28.60
CA ARG A 249 40.13 11.29 29.87
C ARG A 249 41.55 11.84 29.78
N ALA A 250 42.47 11.12 29.12
CA ALA A 250 43.84 11.60 28.94
C ALA A 250 43.86 12.92 28.15
N PHE A 251 43.08 13.00 27.07
CA PHE A 251 42.88 14.24 26.31
C PHE A 251 42.30 15.37 27.18
N VAL A 252 41.23 15.11 27.93
CA VAL A 252 40.64 16.17 28.75
C VAL A 252 41.60 16.67 29.84
N ARG A 253 42.40 15.79 30.43
CA ARG A 253 43.44 16.18 31.39
C ARG A 253 44.57 16.97 30.75
N SER A 254 44.94 16.69 29.49
CA SER A 254 45.97 17.45 28.79
C SER A 254 45.57 18.89 28.48
N LEU A 255 44.26 19.19 28.42
CA LEU A 255 43.77 20.57 28.27
C LEU A 255 44.06 21.45 29.50
N ASN A 256 44.36 20.83 30.64
CA ASN A 256 44.62 21.49 31.93
C ASN A 256 43.63 22.64 32.25
N LEU A 257 42.34 22.42 32.00
CA LEU A 257 41.31 23.44 32.15
C LEU A 257 41.31 23.96 33.61
N THR A 258 41.69 25.22 33.81
CA THR A 258 41.74 25.85 35.13
C THR A 258 40.43 26.54 35.47
N VAL A 259 40.23 26.74 36.78
CA VAL A 259 39.09 27.48 37.30
C VAL A 259 39.28 28.95 36.91
N GLY A 260 38.41 29.49 36.05
CA GLY A 260 38.51 30.89 35.57
C GLY A 260 38.56 31.07 34.06
N TRP A 261 38.20 30.07 33.25
CA TRP A 261 38.05 30.26 31.80
C TRP A 261 36.85 31.20 31.51
N ARG A 262 37.19 32.49 31.34
CA ARG A 262 36.40 33.72 31.31
C ARG A 262 35.66 34.08 32.61
N GLU A 263 36.28 34.95 33.39
CA GLU A 263 35.58 35.87 34.29
C GLU A 263 34.67 36.81 33.48
N SER A 264 33.50 36.35 33.05
CA SER A 264 32.43 37.27 32.67
C SER A 264 31.10 36.72 33.15
N HIS A 265 30.54 37.43 34.12
CA HIS A 265 29.21 37.32 34.74
C HIS A 265 29.24 36.98 36.24
N TYR A 266 29.94 37.82 36.99
CA TYR A 266 29.75 37.95 38.43
C TYR A 266 28.40 38.64 38.71
N ARG A 267 27.50 37.97 39.45
CA ARG A 267 26.37 38.60 40.14
C ARG A 267 26.70 38.66 41.65
N PRO A 268 26.72 39.85 42.28
CA PRO A 268 27.00 39.97 43.72
C PRO A 268 25.89 39.33 44.55
N GLY A 269 26.23 38.55 45.58
CA GLY A 269 25.30 38.08 46.61
C GLY A 269 25.17 36.56 46.80
N CYS A 270 25.81 35.73 45.97
CA CYS A 270 25.85 34.28 46.20
C CYS A 270 27.12 33.89 46.96
N SER A 271 26.94 33.20 48.11
CA SER A 271 28.03 32.68 48.95
C SER A 271 29.07 31.91 48.11
N ARG A 272 30.37 32.07 48.44
CA ARG A 272 31.47 31.23 47.96
C ARG A 272 31.21 29.75 48.27
N ARG A 273 30.43 29.06 47.44
CA ARG A 273 30.27 27.61 47.48
C ARG A 273 30.86 27.05 46.20
N GLY A 274 31.92 26.26 46.38
CA GLY A 274 32.33 25.16 45.50
C GLY A 274 32.36 25.42 44.00
N ILE A 275 33.58 25.48 43.46
CA ILE A 275 33.91 25.40 42.04
C ILE A 275 32.97 24.41 41.31
N ASN A 276 32.16 24.91 40.38
CA ASN A 276 31.32 24.04 39.55
C ASN A 276 32.10 23.58 38.31
N LEU A 277 32.90 22.52 38.49
CA LEU A 277 33.70 21.89 37.43
C LEU A 277 32.88 21.51 36.18
N ILE A 278 31.57 21.28 36.33
CA ILE A 278 30.66 20.99 35.21
C ILE A 278 30.52 22.23 34.30
N VAL A 279 30.52 23.45 34.87
CA VAL A 279 30.44 24.69 34.10
C VAL A 279 31.71 24.87 33.26
N VAL A 280 32.89 24.63 33.84
CA VAL A 280 34.18 24.68 33.11
C VAL A 280 34.15 23.77 31.90
N TRP A 281 33.71 22.52 32.08
CA TRP A 281 33.60 21.57 30.97
C TRP A 281 32.58 22.02 29.90
N ARG A 282 31.42 22.54 30.33
CA ARG A 282 30.39 23.04 29.41
C ARG A 282 30.86 24.23 28.57
N GLU A 283 31.60 25.16 29.16
CA GLU A 283 32.14 26.32 28.43
C GLU A 283 33.19 25.88 27.41
N TYR A 284 34.11 24.98 27.78
CA TYR A 284 35.02 24.39 26.80
C TYR A 284 34.26 23.68 25.67
N CYS A 285 33.21 22.92 25.98
CA CYS A 285 32.38 22.26 24.97
C CYS A 285 31.71 23.24 23.98
N LYS A 286 31.45 24.49 24.40
CA LYS A 286 30.85 25.55 23.57
C LYS A 286 31.87 26.30 22.73
N SER A 287 33.15 26.26 23.08
CA SER A 287 34.23 26.98 22.36
C SER A 287 34.36 26.57 20.89
N GLY A 288 33.91 25.36 20.54
CA GLY A 288 34.10 24.76 19.20
C GLY A 288 35.40 23.97 19.06
N GLU A 289 36.30 24.02 20.05
CA GLU A 289 37.59 23.32 20.04
C GLU A 289 37.48 21.83 20.44
N ARG A 290 36.35 21.43 21.03
CA ARG A 290 36.12 20.06 21.49
C ARG A 290 36.02 19.09 20.30
N PRO A 291 36.85 18.03 20.24
CA PRO A 291 36.72 16.98 19.24
C PRO A 291 35.33 16.31 19.28
N VAL A 292 34.80 15.95 18.11
CA VAL A 292 33.42 15.42 17.97
C VAL A 292 33.21 14.11 18.76
N ASN A 293 34.26 13.28 18.88
CA ASN A 293 34.29 12.00 19.58
C ASN A 293 34.51 12.12 21.11
N ILE A 294 34.59 13.34 21.67
CA ILE A 294 34.67 13.57 23.12
C ILE A 294 33.30 14.06 23.62
N PRO A 295 32.64 13.38 24.58
CA PRO A 295 31.26 13.68 24.93
C PRO A 295 31.10 14.97 25.75
N THR A 296 30.04 15.72 25.46
CA THR A 296 29.63 16.89 26.27
C THR A 296 29.08 16.48 27.63
N ASP A 297 28.56 15.26 27.74
CA ASP A 297 28.04 14.66 28.97
C ASP A 297 28.76 13.31 29.22
N PRO A 298 29.99 13.35 29.72
CA PRO A 298 30.79 12.15 29.95
C PRO A 298 30.20 11.25 31.04
N ALA A 299 29.44 11.80 32.00
CA ALA A 299 28.77 11.02 33.05
C ALA A 299 27.74 10.05 32.47
N ARG A 300 27.03 10.45 31.41
CA ARG A 300 26.10 9.55 30.72
C ARG A 300 26.80 8.56 29.80
N ILE A 301 27.83 8.99 29.08
CA ILE A 301 28.51 8.15 28.06
C ILE A 301 29.44 7.11 28.69
N TYR A 302 30.09 7.46 29.80
CA TYR A 302 31.09 6.64 30.46
C TYR A 302 30.65 6.07 31.81
N ARG A 303 29.36 6.15 32.15
CA ARG A 303 28.78 5.66 33.42
C ARG A 303 29.33 4.30 33.83
N ASP A 304 29.28 3.33 32.92
CA ASP A 304 29.70 1.95 33.17
C ASP A 304 31.10 1.65 32.60
N LYS A 305 31.86 2.70 32.22
CA LYS A 305 33.16 2.63 31.55
C LYS A 305 34.29 3.25 32.38
N GLY A 306 34.10 3.38 33.69
CA GLY A 306 35.09 3.91 34.62
C GLY A 306 34.92 5.39 34.98
N TRP A 307 33.76 6.00 34.65
CA TRP A 307 33.42 7.33 35.13
C TRP A 307 33.28 7.35 36.65
N ALA A 308 33.99 8.27 37.31
CA ALA A 308 33.81 8.55 38.74
C ALA A 308 33.01 9.85 38.92
N ASP A 309 33.62 10.98 38.62
CA ASP A 309 33.02 12.30 38.69
C ASP A 309 33.75 13.31 37.78
N MET A 310 33.28 14.56 37.80
CA MET A 310 33.88 15.63 37.01
C MET A 310 35.29 16.02 37.48
N ARG A 311 35.63 15.69 38.73
CA ARG A 311 36.94 15.98 39.31
C ARG A 311 37.99 15.01 38.75
N ASP A 312 37.69 13.71 38.71
CA ASP A 312 38.52 12.71 38.00
C ASP A 312 38.65 13.05 36.51
N TRP A 313 37.53 13.42 35.87
CA TRP A 313 37.49 13.73 34.44
C TRP A 313 38.43 14.87 34.06
N LEU A 314 38.41 15.97 34.82
CA LEU A 314 39.25 17.15 34.60
C LEU A 314 40.65 17.03 35.23
N GLY A 315 40.92 15.99 36.02
CA GLY A 315 42.18 15.81 36.74
C GLY A 315 42.42 16.83 37.85
N LYS A 316 41.41 17.11 38.68
CA LYS A 316 41.45 18.06 39.81
C LYS A 316 41.41 17.37 41.17
#